data_AF-C8RW50-F1
#
_entry.id   AF-C8RW50-F1
#
_cell.length_a   1.000
_cell.length_b   1.000
_cell.length_c   1.000
_cell.angle_alpha   90.00
_cell.angle_beta   90.00
_cell.angle_gamma   90.00
#
_symmetry.space_group_name_H-M   'P 1'
#
loop_
_entity.id
_entity.type
_entity.pdbx_description
1 polymer ?
#
loop_
_entity_poly.entity_id
_entity_poly.type
_entity_poly.pdbx_seq_one_letter_code
_entity_poly.pdbx_strand_id
1 'polypeptide(L)'
;MEPKTILLSLVGLGAAFAFLTTGEGFKLPIDGLLPGGMTTIGTMDNRSARLTEIERQDGAPLELATLAEGFDRDTVMAMPAALQVLTPAADCALTAPAKGERVVPLLANGSEQPTLVYAYAEDMVLTQAAAGLEHHYKYNLDETKLPKKGLINVRSDLALQLVNLVVPPGPEPVYLILQDRNAGVLWNILPMPGAKVARVVLLSGVASGVVNLPEGAVLETVDLHSDACNGVGAPKWALPQTDGIGRDTPQQDLDAYAAYDRWYRGAFGQPADKDLLHRGASNGLLAGSVPPETAAKATWRGVAGATVHLMPADLVFASGAEEHDAWFIQRAENHIRAAFGLDGAADLAAAVVPVVYERVQ
;
A
#
# COMPACT_ATOMS: atom_id res chain seq x y z
N MET A 1 1.10 -48.79 11.66
CA MET A 1 1.46 -47.46 12.19
C MET A 1 0.17 -46.84 12.69
N GLU A 2 0.06 -46.65 14.00
CA GLU A 2 -1.14 -46.09 14.64
C GLU A 2 -1.34 -44.62 14.28
N PRO A 3 -2.59 -44.15 14.12
CA PRO A 3 -2.86 -42.74 13.89
C PRO A 3 -2.71 -41.97 15.20
N LYS A 4 -1.85 -40.94 15.20
CA LYS A 4 -1.76 -39.98 16.30
C LYS A 4 -2.95 -39.02 16.23
N THR A 5 -3.78 -39.05 17.26
CA THR A 5 -4.80 -38.04 17.54
C THR A 5 -4.12 -36.71 17.88
N ILE A 6 -4.44 -35.65 17.14
CA ILE A 6 -4.09 -34.28 17.51
C ILE A 6 -5.28 -33.70 18.28
N LEU A 7 -5.09 -33.48 19.58
CA LEU A 7 -6.01 -32.72 20.42
C LEU A 7 -5.77 -31.22 20.17
N LEU A 8 -6.77 -30.51 19.62
CA LEU A 8 -6.80 -29.05 19.67
C LEU A 8 -7.41 -28.62 21.00
N SER A 9 -6.58 -28.04 21.87
CA SER A 9 -7.01 -27.44 23.12
C SER A 9 -7.68 -26.08 22.88
N LEU A 10 -8.99 -26.00 23.13
CA LEU A 10 -9.72 -24.76 23.30
C LEU A 10 -9.50 -24.23 24.74
N VAL A 11 -8.68 -23.20 24.86
CA VAL A 11 -8.63 -22.27 26.00
C VAL A 11 -8.90 -20.91 25.34
N GLY A 12 -9.99 -20.19 25.54
CA GLY A 12 -10.70 -19.87 26.78
C GLY A 12 -10.94 -18.36 26.72
N LEU A 13 -12.19 -17.92 26.52
CA LEU A 13 -12.63 -16.56 26.79
C LEU A 13 -14.15 -16.55 26.97
N GLY A 14 -14.55 -16.68 28.23
CA GLY A 14 -15.89 -16.35 28.65
C GLY A 14 -16.00 -14.84 28.89
N ALA A 15 -16.99 -14.21 28.27
CA ALA A 15 -17.71 -13.09 28.86
C ALA A 15 -19.12 -13.07 28.27
N ALA A 16 -20.11 -13.16 29.16
CA ALA A 16 -21.51 -13.30 28.87
C ALA A 16 -22.11 -12.03 28.25
N PHE A 17 -22.96 -12.19 27.24
CA PHE A 17 -24.11 -11.32 27.03
C PHE A 17 -25.29 -12.19 26.62
N ALA A 18 -26.23 -12.36 27.54
CA ALA A 18 -27.53 -12.95 27.27
C ALA A 18 -28.41 -11.89 26.60
N PHE A 19 -28.97 -12.19 25.43
CA PHE A 19 -30.20 -11.54 24.97
C PHE A 19 -31.25 -12.60 24.69
N LEU A 20 -32.30 -12.54 25.51
CA LEU A 20 -33.54 -13.28 25.37
C LEU A 20 -34.21 -12.93 24.05
N THR A 21 -34.58 -13.98 23.33
CA THR A 21 -35.53 -13.94 22.23
C THR A 21 -36.93 -13.68 22.77
N THR A 22 -37.56 -12.58 22.37
CA THR A 22 -39.02 -12.47 22.27
C THR A 22 -39.33 -11.82 20.93
N GLY A 23 -39.98 -12.58 20.04
CA GLY A 23 -40.45 -12.08 18.77
C GLY A 23 -41.55 -11.05 18.95
N GLU A 24 -41.51 -10.01 18.12
CA GLU A 24 -42.68 -9.35 17.55
C GLU A 24 -42.19 -8.43 16.41
N GLY A 25 -42.90 -8.48 15.28
CA GLY A 25 -42.51 -7.81 14.06
C GLY A 25 -42.62 -6.29 14.18
N PHE A 26 -41.50 -5.60 14.01
CA PHE A 26 -41.46 -4.14 13.94
C PHE A 26 -41.49 -3.70 12.46
N LYS A 27 -42.68 -3.29 12.00
CA LYS A 27 -42.87 -2.55 10.73
C LYS A 27 -42.70 -1.06 11.02
N LEU A 28 -41.76 -0.41 10.35
CA LEU A 28 -41.72 1.06 10.31
C LEU A 28 -42.71 1.58 9.24
N PRO A 29 -43.52 2.60 9.53
CA PRO A 29 -44.39 3.22 8.55
C PRO A 29 -43.60 4.24 7.72
N ILE A 30 -43.64 4.05 6.40
CA ILE A 30 -43.34 5.09 5.41
C ILE A 30 -44.70 5.73 5.11
N ASP A 31 -44.93 6.97 5.54
CA ASP A 31 -45.75 7.94 4.81
C ASP A 31 -45.79 9.31 5.50
N GLY A 32 -45.49 10.35 4.71
CA GLY A 32 -46.07 11.68 4.86
C GLY A 32 -45.31 12.70 5.70
N LEU A 33 -44.41 13.47 5.05
CA LEU A 33 -44.31 14.94 5.21
C LEU A 33 -43.23 15.52 4.26
N LEU A 34 -43.64 15.86 3.04
CA LEU A 34 -43.03 16.95 2.28
C LEU A 34 -44.17 17.90 1.89
N PRO A 35 -44.03 19.19 2.22
CA PRO A 35 -44.09 20.16 1.14
C PRO A 35 -43.01 21.25 1.29
N GLY A 36 -42.30 21.51 0.19
CA GLY A 36 -41.64 22.79 -0.04
C GLY A 36 -40.14 22.71 -0.29
N GLY A 37 -39.74 22.94 -1.55
CA GLY A 37 -38.38 23.36 -1.89
C GLY A 37 -37.51 22.28 -2.54
N MET A 38 -37.83 21.89 -3.78
CA MET A 38 -36.80 21.32 -4.66
C MET A 38 -35.75 22.42 -4.91
N THR A 39 -34.63 22.32 -4.21
CA THR A 39 -33.34 22.74 -4.75
C THR A 39 -32.58 21.47 -5.01
N THR A 40 -32.47 21.08 -6.28
CA THR A 40 -31.53 20.05 -6.74
C THR A 40 -30.12 20.56 -6.48
N ILE A 41 -29.60 20.34 -5.27
CA ILE A 41 -28.15 20.36 -5.03
C ILE A 41 -27.64 19.05 -5.61
N GLY A 42 -26.99 19.16 -6.76
CA GLY A 42 -26.45 18.02 -7.48
C GLY A 42 -25.55 17.18 -6.59
N THR A 43 -25.84 15.89 -6.52
CA THR A 43 -24.84 14.86 -6.23
C THR A 43 -23.86 14.82 -7.40
N MET A 44 -22.95 15.80 -7.47
CA MET A 44 -21.69 15.65 -8.20
C MET A 44 -20.75 14.86 -7.29
N ASP A 45 -20.53 13.60 -7.64
CA ASP A 45 -19.21 12.98 -7.76
C ASP A 45 -18.06 13.51 -6.86
N ASN A 46 -18.19 13.34 -5.54
CA ASN A 46 -17.12 13.68 -4.58
C ASN A 46 -15.92 12.72 -4.61
N ARG A 47 -15.96 11.62 -5.37
CA ARG A 47 -14.82 10.71 -5.52
C ARG A 47 -13.88 11.18 -6.63
N SER A 48 -14.41 11.67 -7.75
CA SER A 48 -13.56 12.18 -8.83
C SER A 48 -12.75 13.42 -8.44
N ALA A 49 -13.29 14.29 -7.58
CA ALA A 49 -12.56 15.47 -7.07
C ALA A 49 -11.34 15.11 -6.20
N ARG A 50 -11.33 13.92 -5.56
CA ARG A 50 -10.17 13.50 -4.76
C ARG A 50 -9.03 12.98 -5.61
N LEU A 51 -9.33 12.37 -6.76
CA LEU A 51 -8.34 11.70 -7.63
C LEU A 51 -7.24 12.64 -8.16
N THR A 52 -7.51 13.95 -8.20
CA THR A 52 -6.57 14.96 -8.68
C THR A 52 -5.99 15.84 -7.56
N GLU A 53 -6.33 15.59 -6.29
CA GLU A 53 -5.83 16.40 -5.18
C GLU A 53 -4.35 16.09 -4.91
N ILE A 54 -3.55 17.15 -4.93
CA ILE A 54 -2.15 17.20 -4.55
C ILE A 54 -2.03 17.94 -3.23
N GLU A 55 -1.27 17.35 -2.33
CA GLU A 55 -0.98 17.97 -1.05
C GLU A 55 0.32 18.76 -1.05
N ARG A 56 0.30 19.86 -0.28
CA ARG A 56 1.42 20.75 -0.04
C ARG A 56 1.74 20.81 1.45
N GLN A 57 2.93 21.30 1.81
CA GLN A 57 3.36 21.45 3.22
C GLN A 57 2.45 22.32 4.09
N ASP A 58 1.70 23.26 3.50
CA ASP A 58 0.76 24.12 4.22
C ASP A 58 -0.64 23.49 4.39
N GLY A 59 -0.84 22.26 3.90
CA GLY A 59 -2.10 21.53 3.99
C GLY A 59 -3.21 22.08 3.08
N ALA A 60 -2.93 23.11 2.28
CA ALA A 60 -3.89 23.66 1.34
C ALA A 60 -4.07 22.68 0.15
N PRO A 61 -5.32 22.43 -0.29
CA PRO A 61 -5.56 21.58 -1.45
C PRO A 61 -4.99 22.24 -2.71
N LEU A 62 -4.43 21.42 -3.60
CA LEU A 62 -3.93 21.84 -4.91
C LEU A 62 -4.36 20.83 -5.96
N GLU A 63 -4.76 21.28 -7.14
CA GLU A 63 -5.16 20.38 -8.21
C GLU A 63 -3.95 19.91 -9.02
N LEU A 64 -3.84 18.63 -9.32
CA LEU A 64 -2.77 18.04 -10.14
C LEU A 64 -2.65 18.75 -11.49
N ALA A 65 -3.77 19.16 -12.10
CA ALA A 65 -3.78 19.87 -13.38
C ALA A 65 -3.09 21.25 -13.34
N THR A 66 -2.87 21.82 -12.14
CA THR A 66 -2.09 23.05 -11.97
C THR A 66 -0.59 22.78 -12.06
N LEU A 67 -0.16 21.55 -11.80
CA LEU A 67 1.24 21.16 -11.70
C LEU A 67 1.71 20.22 -12.81
N ALA A 68 0.80 19.43 -13.39
CA ALA A 68 1.07 18.47 -14.44
C ALA A 68 0.04 18.57 -15.57
N GLU A 69 0.47 18.32 -16.79
CA GLU A 69 -0.36 18.30 -17.99
C GLU A 69 -0.51 16.88 -18.53
N GLY A 70 -1.67 16.60 -19.14
CA GLY A 70 -1.94 15.33 -19.79
C GLY A 70 -2.31 14.19 -18.83
N PHE A 71 -2.85 14.50 -17.65
CA PHE A 71 -3.37 13.48 -16.74
C PHE A 71 -4.39 12.60 -17.47
N ASP A 72 -4.11 11.30 -17.47
CA ASP A 72 -4.96 10.29 -18.06
C ASP A 72 -5.13 9.13 -17.08
N ARG A 73 -6.37 8.95 -16.61
CA ARG A 73 -6.74 7.91 -15.66
C ARG A 73 -6.54 6.51 -16.25
N ASP A 74 -6.70 6.33 -17.55
CA ASP A 74 -6.57 5.01 -18.18
C ASP A 74 -5.11 4.52 -18.12
N THR A 75 -4.15 5.45 -18.09
CA THR A 75 -2.72 5.12 -17.95
C THR A 75 -2.31 4.71 -16.54
N VAL A 76 -3.16 4.94 -15.53
CA VAL A 76 -2.96 4.46 -14.15
C VAL A 76 -3.21 2.95 -14.06
N MET A 77 -4.26 2.49 -14.74
CA MET A 77 -4.68 1.07 -14.78
C MET A 77 -4.12 0.34 -16.01
N ALA A 78 -2.98 0.79 -16.52
CA ALA A 78 -2.32 0.17 -17.66
C ALA A 78 -1.23 -0.81 -17.20
N MET A 79 -0.89 -1.76 -18.07
CA MET A 79 0.24 -2.66 -17.84
C MET A 79 1.58 -1.92 -17.93
N PRO A 80 2.51 -2.15 -16.99
CA PRO A 80 3.88 -1.71 -17.15
C PRO A 80 4.58 -2.49 -18.28
N ALA A 81 5.65 -1.92 -18.82
CA ALA A 81 6.51 -2.64 -19.76
C ALA A 81 7.34 -3.72 -19.04
N ALA A 82 7.77 -3.44 -17.81
CA ALA A 82 8.59 -4.34 -17.02
C ALA A 82 8.38 -4.12 -15.52
N LEU A 83 8.59 -5.18 -14.74
CA LEU A 83 8.75 -5.12 -13.30
C LEU A 83 10.22 -5.41 -12.98
N GLN A 84 10.82 -4.57 -12.14
CA GLN A 84 12.18 -4.75 -11.67
C GLN A 84 12.18 -4.82 -10.15
N VAL A 85 12.43 -6.01 -9.60
CA VAL A 85 12.61 -6.18 -8.16
C VAL A 85 13.99 -5.65 -7.76
N LEU A 86 14.02 -4.79 -6.76
CA LEU A 86 15.21 -4.13 -6.25
C LEU A 86 15.86 -4.98 -5.17
N THR A 87 17.14 -4.75 -4.92
CA THR A 87 17.85 -5.29 -3.76
C THR A 87 17.89 -4.21 -2.68
N PRO A 88 17.34 -4.46 -1.47
CA PRO A 88 17.44 -3.54 -0.35
C PRO A 88 18.90 -3.30 0.06
N ALA A 89 19.17 -2.11 0.58
CA ALA A 89 20.46 -1.78 1.15
C ALA A 89 20.78 -2.73 2.31
N ALA A 90 21.94 -3.36 2.25
CA ALA A 90 22.45 -4.18 3.36
C ALA A 90 22.61 -3.31 4.62
N ASP A 91 22.26 -3.89 5.77
CA ASP A 91 22.39 -3.26 7.09
C ASP A 91 21.70 -1.87 7.20
N CYS A 92 20.72 -1.59 6.32
CA CYS A 92 20.00 -0.31 6.23
C CYS A 92 20.94 0.89 6.08
N ALA A 93 22.10 0.65 5.46
CA ALA A 93 23.11 1.66 5.20
C ALA A 93 22.80 2.35 3.87
N LEU A 94 22.41 3.62 3.96
CA LEU A 94 22.06 4.45 2.80
C LEU A 94 23.18 5.43 2.47
N THR A 95 23.25 5.81 1.20
CA THR A 95 24.12 6.90 0.77
C THR A 95 23.61 8.23 1.33
N ALA A 96 24.34 8.85 2.26
CA ALA A 96 23.93 10.12 2.84
C ALA A 96 23.75 11.24 1.78
N PRO A 97 22.83 12.20 2.00
CA PRO A 97 22.65 13.35 1.11
C PRO A 97 23.95 14.13 0.93
N ALA A 98 24.24 14.51 -0.31
CA ALA A 98 25.40 15.34 -0.62
C ALA A 98 25.18 16.77 -0.11
N LYS A 99 26.28 17.50 0.12
CA LYS A 99 26.23 18.89 0.57
C LYS A 99 25.50 19.75 -0.47
N GLY A 100 24.43 20.44 -0.03
CA GLY A 100 23.61 21.30 -0.87
C GLY A 100 22.44 20.58 -1.54
N GLU A 101 22.22 19.29 -1.26
CA GLU A 101 20.98 18.62 -1.61
C GLU A 101 19.89 18.96 -0.59
N ARG A 102 18.66 19.14 -1.09
CA ARG A 102 17.47 19.36 -0.27
C ARG A 102 16.81 18.03 0.05
N VAL A 103 16.80 17.66 1.32
CA VAL A 103 16.15 16.43 1.81
C VAL A 103 14.65 16.67 1.98
N VAL A 104 13.84 15.84 1.32
CA VAL A 104 12.37 15.94 1.33
C VAL A 104 11.77 14.61 1.78
N PRO A 105 11.37 14.51 3.06
CA PRO A 105 10.66 13.34 3.55
C PRO A 105 9.16 13.41 3.24
N LEU A 106 8.65 12.31 2.71
CA LEU A 106 7.27 12.14 2.28
C LEU A 106 6.71 10.87 2.89
N LEU A 107 5.48 10.92 3.38
CA LEU A 107 4.73 9.79 3.89
C LEU A 107 3.36 9.71 3.23
N ALA A 108 3.07 8.58 2.60
CA ALA A 108 1.74 8.27 2.07
C ALA A 108 1.14 7.03 2.73
N ASN A 109 -0.17 7.06 2.99
CA ASN A 109 -0.89 5.89 3.51
C ASN A 109 -1.54 5.05 2.40
N GLY A 110 -1.39 5.46 1.14
CA GLY A 110 -2.13 4.94 0.00
C GLY A 110 -2.82 6.02 -0.81
N SER A 111 -3.53 5.61 -1.86
CA SER A 111 -4.32 6.47 -2.74
C SER A 111 -5.60 5.78 -3.20
N GLU A 112 -6.51 6.54 -3.82
CA GLU A 112 -7.72 6.00 -4.45
C GLU A 112 -7.46 5.54 -5.90
N GLN A 113 -6.18 5.46 -6.31
CA GLN A 113 -5.73 5.08 -7.64
C GLN A 113 -5.09 3.69 -7.60
N PRO A 114 -5.88 2.59 -7.66
CA PRO A 114 -5.30 1.26 -7.79
C PRO A 114 -4.49 1.16 -9.08
N THR A 115 -3.56 0.22 -9.14
CA THR A 115 -2.82 -0.13 -10.35
C THR A 115 -3.07 -1.58 -10.73
N LEU A 116 -2.46 -2.03 -11.83
CA LEU A 116 -2.41 -3.46 -12.19
C LEU A 116 -1.16 -4.16 -11.66
N VAL A 117 -0.42 -3.53 -10.74
CA VAL A 117 0.80 -4.10 -10.14
C VAL A 117 0.48 -4.62 -8.75
N TYR A 118 0.85 -5.87 -8.52
CA TYR A 118 0.61 -6.59 -7.27
C TYR A 118 1.96 -7.00 -6.68
N ALA A 119 2.12 -6.73 -5.38
CA ALA A 119 3.27 -7.20 -4.63
C ALA A 119 2.86 -7.47 -3.18
N TYR A 120 3.07 -8.69 -2.70
CA TYR A 120 2.72 -9.08 -1.34
C TYR A 120 3.43 -10.37 -0.90
N ALA A 121 3.47 -10.59 0.41
CA ALA A 121 3.98 -11.82 1.02
C ALA A 121 3.02 -13.01 0.82
N GLU A 122 3.58 -14.22 0.72
CA GLU A 122 2.81 -15.47 0.52
C GLU A 122 1.88 -15.76 1.71
N ASP A 123 2.27 -15.33 2.91
CA ASP A 123 1.50 -15.48 4.14
C ASP A 123 0.12 -14.80 4.07
N MET A 124 -0.05 -13.77 3.24
CA MET A 124 -1.34 -13.14 3.00
C MET A 124 -2.30 -14.09 2.27
N VAL A 125 -1.80 -14.86 1.30
CA VAL A 125 -2.59 -15.90 0.62
C VAL A 125 -2.99 -16.98 1.62
N LEU A 126 -2.04 -17.43 2.44
CA LEU A 126 -2.28 -18.43 3.48
C LEU A 126 -3.30 -17.95 4.52
N THR A 127 -3.23 -16.69 4.93
CA THR A 127 -4.16 -16.09 5.90
C THR A 127 -5.57 -16.04 5.33
N GLN A 128 -5.75 -15.66 4.06
CA GLN A 128 -7.06 -15.69 3.41
C GLN A 128 -7.59 -17.11 3.22
N ALA A 129 -6.72 -18.07 2.89
CA ALA A 129 -7.08 -19.48 2.82
C ALA A 129 -7.58 -20.00 4.19
N ALA A 130 -6.86 -19.68 5.27
CA ALA A 130 -7.24 -20.04 6.63
C ALA A 130 -8.56 -19.39 7.07
N ALA A 131 -8.77 -18.11 6.77
CA ALA A 131 -10.02 -17.42 7.06
C ALA A 131 -11.22 -18.02 6.30
N GLY A 132 -11.01 -18.41 5.04
CA GLY A 132 -12.01 -19.12 4.24
C GLY A 132 -12.40 -20.47 4.84
N LEU A 133 -11.42 -21.20 5.37
CA LEU A 133 -11.65 -22.46 6.10
C LEU A 133 -12.40 -22.24 7.41
N GLU A 134 -11.99 -21.27 8.23
CA GLU A 134 -12.67 -20.93 9.47
C GLU A 134 -14.13 -20.58 9.22
N HIS A 135 -14.41 -19.76 8.20
CA HIS A 135 -15.76 -19.42 7.80
C HIS A 135 -16.54 -20.67 7.36
N HIS A 136 -15.94 -21.56 6.56
CA HIS A 136 -16.58 -22.81 6.15
C HIS A 136 -16.97 -23.66 7.35
N TYR A 137 -16.05 -23.95 8.27
CA TYR A 137 -16.34 -24.82 9.42
C TYR A 137 -17.31 -24.19 10.43
N LYS A 138 -17.30 -22.87 10.56
CA LYS A 138 -18.22 -22.17 11.45
C LYS A 138 -19.67 -22.20 10.96
N TYR A 139 -19.88 -22.19 9.64
CA TYR A 139 -21.22 -22.02 9.06
C TYR A 139 -21.73 -23.21 8.23
N ASN A 140 -20.85 -24.13 7.81
CA ASN A 140 -21.21 -25.40 7.17
C ASN A 140 -20.83 -26.55 8.11
N LEU A 141 -21.85 -27.14 8.75
CA LEU A 141 -21.77 -28.23 9.75
C LEU A 141 -21.26 -29.58 9.21
N ASP A 142 -20.68 -29.62 8.01
CA ASP A 142 -20.21 -30.84 7.38
C ASP A 142 -18.69 -30.78 7.20
N GLU A 143 -17.99 -31.21 8.24
CA GLU A 143 -16.52 -31.26 8.30
C GLU A 143 -15.92 -32.19 7.23
N THR A 144 -16.75 -33.03 6.60
CA THR A 144 -16.32 -33.99 5.57
C THR A 144 -16.35 -33.40 4.16
N LYS A 145 -16.88 -32.19 3.98
CA LYS A 145 -17.00 -31.53 2.68
C LYS A 145 -16.03 -30.38 2.54
N LEU A 146 -15.41 -30.30 1.37
CA LEU A 146 -14.60 -29.15 1.00
C LEU A 146 -15.43 -27.85 1.00
N PRO A 147 -14.78 -26.70 1.25
CA PRO A 147 -15.38 -25.39 1.05
C PRO A 147 -16.00 -25.28 -0.35
N LYS A 148 -17.20 -24.71 -0.46
CA LYS A 148 -17.75 -24.34 -1.77
C LYS A 148 -16.87 -23.27 -2.41
N LYS A 149 -16.75 -23.26 -3.74
CA LYS A 149 -16.11 -22.18 -4.50
C LYS A 149 -16.69 -20.82 -4.07
N GLY A 150 -15.83 -19.81 -3.89
CA GLY A 150 -16.25 -18.45 -3.53
C GLY A 150 -16.22 -18.11 -2.03
N LEU A 151 -15.50 -18.88 -1.20
CA LEU A 151 -15.28 -18.57 0.22
C LEU A 151 -14.01 -17.74 0.49
N ILE A 152 -13.11 -17.68 -0.49
CA ILE A 152 -11.89 -16.89 -0.42
C ILE A 152 -12.22 -15.48 -0.89
N ASN A 153 -12.08 -14.50 0.01
CA ASN A 153 -12.19 -13.10 -0.36
C ASN A 153 -10.80 -12.60 -0.78
N VAL A 154 -10.68 -12.21 -2.05
CA VAL A 154 -9.49 -11.48 -2.50
C VAL A 154 -9.60 -10.06 -1.95
N ARG A 155 -8.57 -9.60 -1.24
CA ARG A 155 -8.60 -8.25 -0.69
C ARG A 155 -8.40 -7.24 -1.82
N SER A 156 -9.22 -6.18 -1.84
CA SER A 156 -9.14 -5.12 -2.85
C SER A 156 -7.91 -4.21 -2.70
N ASP A 157 -7.15 -4.36 -1.62
CA ASP A 157 -5.97 -3.56 -1.29
C ASP A 157 -4.64 -4.26 -1.60
N LEU A 158 -4.68 -5.39 -2.33
CA LEU A 158 -3.47 -6.10 -2.76
C LEU A 158 -2.76 -5.44 -3.94
N ALA A 159 -3.48 -4.66 -4.75
CA ALA A 159 -2.88 -3.85 -5.80
C ALA A 159 -2.15 -2.66 -5.18
N LEU A 160 -0.95 -2.36 -5.69
CA LEU A 160 -0.25 -1.15 -5.30
C LEU A 160 -1.05 0.08 -5.73
N GLN A 161 -1.06 1.09 -4.86
CA GLN A 161 -1.81 2.33 -5.07
C GLN A 161 -0.88 3.44 -5.59
N LEU A 162 -1.24 4.07 -6.70
CA LEU A 162 -0.43 5.10 -7.34
C LEU A 162 -0.50 6.42 -6.57
N VAL A 163 0.63 6.90 -6.07
CA VAL A 163 0.74 8.23 -5.44
C VAL A 163 1.59 9.13 -6.34
N ASN A 164 1.01 10.24 -6.78
CA ASN A 164 1.67 11.15 -7.70
C ASN A 164 2.56 12.14 -6.95
N LEU A 165 3.86 12.09 -7.20
CA LEU A 165 4.84 12.97 -6.58
C LEU A 165 5.31 14.02 -7.59
N VAL A 166 4.83 15.25 -7.45
CA VAL A 166 5.31 16.35 -8.30
C VAL A 166 6.54 17.01 -7.67
N VAL A 167 7.61 17.16 -8.44
CA VAL A 167 8.86 17.79 -7.98
C VAL A 167 9.04 19.12 -8.69
N PRO A 168 8.88 20.27 -8.00
CA PRO A 168 9.06 21.58 -8.60
C PRO A 168 10.55 21.90 -8.86
N PRO A 169 10.86 22.82 -9.79
CA PRO A 169 12.24 23.25 -10.02
C PRO A 169 12.79 24.00 -8.81
N GLY A 170 14.09 23.87 -8.59
CA GLY A 170 14.79 24.53 -7.50
C GLY A 170 16.29 24.68 -7.78
N PRO A 171 16.99 25.55 -7.03
CA PRO A 171 18.43 25.74 -7.19
C PRO A 171 19.24 24.50 -6.78
N GLU A 172 18.69 23.69 -5.88
CA GLU A 172 19.32 22.54 -5.25
C GLU A 172 18.72 21.23 -5.78
N PRO A 173 19.52 20.19 -6.05
CA PRO A 173 19.01 18.85 -6.30
C PRO A 173 18.22 18.33 -5.10
N VAL A 174 17.18 17.55 -5.39
CA VAL A 174 16.27 16.98 -4.39
C VAL A 174 16.70 15.57 -4.05
N TYR A 175 16.77 15.29 -2.75
CA TYR A 175 16.93 13.97 -2.15
C TYR A 175 15.57 13.56 -1.58
N LEU A 176 14.88 12.65 -2.25
CA LEU A 176 13.54 12.20 -1.87
C LEU A 176 13.63 11.03 -0.90
N ILE A 177 12.88 11.09 0.20
CA ILE A 177 12.70 9.97 1.14
C ILE A 177 11.22 9.62 1.13
N LEU A 178 10.89 8.49 0.53
CA LEU A 178 9.54 7.99 0.31
C LEU A 178 9.24 6.95 1.39
N GLN A 179 8.22 7.20 2.20
CA GLN A 179 7.76 6.31 3.26
C GLN A 179 6.30 5.96 3.06
N ASP A 180 5.92 4.74 3.40
CA ASP A 180 4.52 4.32 3.39
C ASP A 180 4.15 3.55 4.65
N ARG A 181 2.90 3.72 5.08
CA ARG A 181 2.46 3.29 6.41
C ARG A 181 2.00 1.84 6.45
N ASN A 182 0.94 1.54 5.71
CA ASN A 182 0.17 0.29 5.86
C ASN A 182 -0.23 -0.35 4.53
N ALA A 183 -0.17 0.40 3.43
CA ALA A 183 -0.60 -0.05 2.11
C ALA A 183 0.56 0.06 1.14
N GLY A 184 0.63 -0.87 0.19
CA GLY A 184 1.65 -0.82 -0.84
C GLY A 184 1.44 0.39 -1.75
N VAL A 185 2.46 1.24 -1.83
CA VAL A 185 2.43 2.47 -2.63
C VAL A 185 3.32 2.33 -3.85
N LEU A 186 2.78 2.68 -5.02
CA LEU A 186 3.57 2.93 -6.21
C LEU A 186 3.77 4.44 -6.40
N TRP A 187 4.97 4.91 -6.09
CA TRP A 187 5.35 6.32 -6.20
C TRP A 187 5.61 6.72 -7.65
N ASN A 188 4.76 7.60 -8.20
CA ASN A 188 4.89 8.12 -9.55
C ASN A 188 5.63 9.47 -9.54
N ILE A 189 6.89 9.50 -9.98
CA ILE A 189 7.72 10.70 -9.88
C ILE A 189 7.57 11.57 -11.13
N LEU A 190 7.05 12.78 -10.94
CA LEU A 190 6.74 13.75 -11.98
C LEU A 190 7.57 15.03 -11.78
N PRO A 191 8.85 15.04 -12.22
CA PRO A 191 9.65 16.24 -12.17
C PRO A 191 9.11 17.29 -13.14
N MET A 192 8.92 18.51 -12.65
CA MET A 192 8.66 19.67 -13.50
C MET A 192 9.92 20.05 -14.29
N PRO A 193 9.81 20.74 -15.44
CA PRO A 193 10.96 21.21 -16.19
C PRO A 193 11.96 21.99 -15.33
N GLY A 194 13.22 21.56 -15.34
CA GLY A 194 14.30 22.14 -14.54
C GLY A 194 14.44 21.58 -13.11
N ALA A 195 13.52 20.71 -12.66
CA ALA A 195 13.70 19.98 -11.41
C ALA A 195 14.83 18.95 -11.53
N LYS A 196 15.64 18.85 -10.48
CA LYS A 196 16.76 17.91 -10.38
C LYS A 196 16.49 16.98 -9.22
N VAL A 197 16.30 15.69 -9.49
CA VAL A 197 16.22 14.65 -8.47
C VAL A 197 17.54 13.91 -8.47
N ALA A 198 18.31 14.03 -7.39
CA ALA A 198 19.60 13.36 -7.27
C ALA A 198 19.42 11.91 -6.82
N ARG A 199 18.50 11.71 -5.87
CA ARG A 199 18.29 10.41 -5.25
C ARG A 199 16.86 10.23 -4.78
N VAL A 200 16.44 8.97 -4.82
CA VAL A 200 15.18 8.48 -4.28
C VAL A 200 15.50 7.35 -3.32
N VAL A 201 15.08 7.51 -2.07
CA VAL A 201 15.13 6.45 -1.07
C VAL A 201 13.72 5.99 -0.79
N LEU A 202 13.45 4.71 -0.95
CA LEU A 202 12.18 4.10 -0.53
C LEU A 202 12.39 3.35 0.79
N LEU A 203 11.74 3.82 1.84
CA LEU A 203 11.74 3.25 3.18
C LEU A 203 10.35 2.64 3.45
N SER A 204 10.25 1.32 3.41
CA SER A 204 8.96 0.66 3.64
C SER A 204 9.13 -0.62 4.43
N GLY A 205 8.08 -0.99 5.17
CA GLY A 205 7.93 -2.33 5.75
C GLY A 205 6.93 -3.20 4.97
N VAL A 206 6.37 -2.68 3.89
CA VAL A 206 5.43 -3.40 3.01
C VAL A 206 5.93 -3.35 1.57
N ALA A 207 5.26 -4.08 0.69
CA ALA A 207 5.62 -4.06 -0.71
C ALA A 207 5.26 -2.70 -1.33
N SER A 208 6.27 -1.94 -1.74
CA SER A 208 6.11 -0.64 -2.38
C SER A 208 7.07 -0.50 -3.56
N GLY A 209 6.87 0.54 -4.38
CA GLY A 209 7.72 0.76 -5.54
C GLY A 209 7.74 2.18 -6.05
N VAL A 210 8.53 2.39 -7.10
CA VAL A 210 8.70 3.65 -7.82
C VAL A 210 8.49 3.41 -9.31
N VAL A 211 7.78 4.33 -9.95
CA VAL A 211 7.64 4.41 -11.41
C VAL A 211 8.05 5.79 -11.91
N ASN A 212 8.44 5.86 -13.19
CA ASN A 212 8.88 7.10 -13.83
C ASN A 212 10.08 7.76 -13.14
N LEU A 213 11.01 6.94 -12.65
CA LEU A 213 12.26 7.38 -12.02
C LEU A 213 12.98 8.39 -12.95
N PRO A 214 13.30 9.61 -12.46
CA PRO A 214 13.97 10.61 -13.28
C PRO A 214 15.34 10.14 -13.77
N GLU A 215 15.71 10.54 -14.99
CA GLU A 215 17.02 10.20 -15.55
C GLU A 215 18.14 10.70 -14.64
N GLY A 216 19.12 9.82 -14.37
CA GLY A 216 20.26 10.11 -13.51
C GLY A 216 19.98 10.04 -12.00
N ALA A 217 18.73 9.86 -11.56
CA ALA A 217 18.42 9.65 -10.15
C ALA A 217 18.85 8.23 -9.73
N VAL A 218 19.49 8.13 -8.55
CA VAL A 218 19.78 6.83 -7.93
C VAL A 218 18.59 6.41 -7.06
N LEU A 219 18.16 5.16 -7.19
CA LEU A 219 17.14 4.56 -6.34
C LEU A 219 17.78 3.60 -5.33
N GLU A 220 17.58 3.86 -4.04
CA GLU A 220 17.94 2.97 -2.94
C GLU A 220 16.68 2.56 -2.18
N THR A 221 16.68 1.36 -1.59
CA THR A 221 15.54 0.86 -0.82
C THR A 221 15.99 0.31 0.52
N VAL A 222 15.14 0.45 1.54
CA VAL A 222 15.32 -0.18 2.85
C VAL A 222 14.02 -0.89 3.20
N ASP A 223 14.13 -2.17 3.48
CA ASP A 223 13.07 -2.96 4.09
C ASP A 223 13.17 -2.83 5.62
N LEU A 224 12.31 -1.99 6.17
CA LEU A 224 12.26 -1.69 7.61
C LEU A 224 11.83 -2.88 8.47
N HIS A 225 11.25 -3.92 7.88
CA HIS A 225 10.87 -5.17 8.58
C HIS A 225 11.89 -6.30 8.38
N SER A 226 12.92 -6.08 7.57
CA SER A 226 13.98 -7.07 7.39
C SER A 226 14.78 -7.27 8.68
N ASP A 227 15.27 -8.49 8.90
CA ASP A 227 16.15 -8.80 10.03
C ASP A 227 17.43 -7.95 10.03
N ALA A 228 17.88 -7.54 8.85
CA ALA A 228 19.01 -6.62 8.68
C ALA A 228 18.74 -5.23 9.29
N CYS A 229 17.46 -4.87 9.47
CA CYS A 229 17.01 -3.59 10.01
C CYS A 229 16.45 -3.62 11.43
N ASN A 230 16.62 -4.72 12.16
CA ASN A 230 16.16 -4.86 13.55
C ASN A 230 16.61 -3.74 14.51
N GLY A 231 17.73 -3.07 14.22
CA GLY A 231 18.25 -1.94 15.03
C GLY A 231 17.77 -0.54 14.63
N VAL A 232 17.07 -0.40 13.50
CA VAL A 232 16.59 0.89 13.00
C VAL A 232 15.49 1.44 13.91
N GLY A 233 14.68 0.58 14.53
CA GLY A 233 13.50 1.00 15.28
C GLY A 233 12.30 1.24 14.37
N ALA A 234 11.25 1.88 14.89
CA ALA A 234 9.99 2.08 14.18
C ALA A 234 9.71 3.57 13.98
N PRO A 235 9.39 4.03 12.77
CA PRO A 235 8.96 5.39 12.55
C PRO A 235 7.69 5.67 13.34
N LYS A 236 7.46 6.95 13.65
CA LYS A 236 6.34 7.36 14.47
C LYS A 236 5.04 6.77 13.97
N TRP A 237 4.79 6.82 12.66
CA TRP A 237 3.55 6.35 12.01
C TRP A 237 3.31 4.83 12.04
N ALA A 238 4.35 4.02 12.29
CA ALA A 238 4.26 2.55 12.33
C ALA A 238 3.82 2.02 13.70
N LEU A 239 3.83 2.86 14.73
CA LEU A 239 3.47 2.49 16.09
C LEU A 239 1.95 2.25 16.25
N PRO A 240 1.46 1.48 17.24
CA PRO A 240 0.04 1.12 17.37
C PRO A 240 -0.95 2.25 17.75
N GLN A 241 -0.55 3.52 17.91
CA GLN A 241 -1.42 4.63 18.37
C GLN A 241 -1.37 5.93 17.52
N THR A 242 -1.19 5.80 16.22
CA THR A 242 -0.34 6.74 15.46
C THR A 242 -0.93 7.97 14.80
N ASP A 243 -1.95 8.54 15.42
CA ASP A 243 -2.18 9.97 15.22
C ASP A 243 -1.28 10.81 16.16
N GLY A 244 -0.55 10.19 17.09
CA GLY A 244 0.47 10.87 17.90
C GLY A 244 1.17 9.99 18.93
N ILE A 245 2.38 10.42 19.34
CA ILE A 245 2.96 9.99 20.63
C ILE A 245 2.27 10.86 21.68
N GLY A 246 1.34 10.25 22.42
CA GLY A 246 0.58 10.87 23.50
C GLY A 246 1.27 10.72 24.86
N ARG A 247 0.68 11.32 25.88
CA ARG A 247 1.14 11.20 27.27
C ARG A 247 1.13 9.75 27.79
N ASP A 248 0.31 8.90 27.19
CA ASP A 248 0.11 7.49 27.57
C ASP A 248 0.76 6.50 26.57
N THR A 249 1.62 6.98 25.67
CA THR A 249 2.32 6.09 24.72
C THR A 249 3.23 5.12 25.48
N PRO A 250 3.11 3.81 25.23
CA PRO A 250 3.98 2.81 25.85
C PRO A 250 5.47 3.15 25.70
N GLN A 251 6.27 2.94 26.75
CA GLN A 251 7.71 3.26 26.71
C GLN A 251 8.45 2.56 25.56
N GLN A 252 8.05 1.32 25.24
CA GLN A 252 8.61 0.58 24.11
C GLN A 252 8.45 1.31 22.76
N ASP A 253 7.32 2.01 22.56
CA ASP A 253 7.03 2.74 21.32
C ASP A 253 7.86 4.03 21.26
N LEU A 254 8.06 4.68 22.41
CA LEU A 254 8.97 5.82 22.56
C LEU A 254 10.42 5.41 22.24
N ASP A 255 10.85 4.26 22.76
CA ASP A 255 12.19 3.74 22.55
C ASP A 255 12.41 3.34 21.09
N ALA A 256 11.41 2.72 20.46
CA ALA A 256 11.43 2.37 19.04
C ALA A 256 11.50 3.61 18.15
N TYR A 257 10.72 4.65 18.42
CA TYR A 257 10.83 5.92 17.70
C TYR A 257 12.16 6.62 17.95
N ALA A 258 12.66 6.62 19.18
CA ALA A 258 13.96 7.22 19.49
C ALA A 258 15.10 6.49 18.77
N ALA A 259 15.01 5.17 18.58
CA ALA A 259 15.93 4.41 17.75
C ALA A 259 15.83 4.84 16.27
N TYR A 260 14.61 4.96 15.75
CA TYR A 260 14.35 5.41 14.38
C TYR A 260 14.90 6.81 14.13
N ASP A 261 14.60 7.78 14.98
CA ASP A 261 15.10 9.16 14.84
C ASP A 261 16.63 9.22 14.93
N ARG A 262 17.27 8.38 15.77
CA ARG A 262 18.74 8.28 15.81
C ARG A 262 19.32 7.73 14.52
N TRP A 263 18.78 6.63 13.99
CA TRP A 263 19.21 6.07 12.71
C TRP A 263 18.98 7.07 11.57
N TYR A 264 17.79 7.67 11.51
CA TYR A 264 17.39 8.63 10.50
C TYR A 264 18.30 9.88 10.49
N ARG A 265 18.66 10.41 11.66
CA ARG A 265 19.66 11.49 11.77
C ARG A 265 21.03 11.06 11.26
N GLY A 266 21.43 9.82 11.52
CA GLY A 266 22.67 9.26 10.99
C GLY A 266 22.66 9.16 9.47
N ALA A 267 21.54 8.73 8.89
CA ALA A 267 21.40 8.54 7.45
C ALA A 267 21.23 9.87 6.68
N PHE A 268 20.44 10.81 7.22
CA PHE A 268 19.98 11.99 6.46
C PHE A 268 20.37 13.33 7.08
N GLY A 269 21.00 13.34 8.26
CA GLY A 269 21.50 14.55 8.91
C GLY A 269 20.42 15.46 9.51
N GLN A 270 19.17 15.00 9.61
CA GLN A 270 18.06 15.77 10.19
C GLN A 270 17.09 14.89 11.01
N PRO A 271 16.23 15.46 11.88
CA PRO A 271 15.19 14.69 12.57
C PRO A 271 14.24 13.98 11.59
N ALA A 272 13.71 12.83 11.98
CA ALA A 272 12.74 12.04 11.20
C ALA A 272 11.48 12.84 10.83
N ASP A 273 10.99 13.65 11.75
CA ASP A 273 9.74 14.40 11.58
C ASP A 273 9.96 15.80 10.97
N LYS A 274 11.21 16.19 10.73
CA LYS A 274 11.51 17.53 10.20
C LYS A 274 11.00 17.65 8.76
N ASP A 275 10.10 18.61 8.55
CA ASP A 275 9.52 18.93 7.24
C ASP A 275 8.82 17.73 6.56
N LEU A 276 8.45 16.71 7.35
CA LEU A 276 7.73 15.53 6.87
C LEU A 276 6.39 15.94 6.28
N LEU A 277 6.25 15.78 4.98
CA LEU A 277 4.97 15.94 4.31
C LEU A 277 4.15 14.66 4.53
N HIS A 278 3.07 14.79 5.29
CA HIS A 278 2.20 13.68 5.68
C HIS A 278 0.73 14.07 5.61
N ARG A 279 -0.08 13.22 4.98
CA ARG A 279 -1.53 13.11 5.21
C ARG A 279 -1.97 11.70 4.89
N GLY A 280 -3.26 11.45 5.13
CA GLY A 280 -3.92 10.16 4.94
C GLY A 280 -3.92 9.65 3.49
N ALA A 281 -5.10 9.38 2.95
CA ALA A 281 -5.24 8.95 1.56
C ALA A 281 -5.16 10.16 0.62
N SER A 282 -3.97 10.46 0.10
CA SER A 282 -3.75 11.52 -0.90
C SER A 282 -3.42 10.92 -2.26
N ASN A 283 -3.99 11.45 -3.34
CA ASN A 283 -3.69 10.99 -4.70
C ASN A 283 -2.37 11.57 -5.25
N GLY A 284 -1.83 12.60 -4.59
CA GLY A 284 -0.44 12.99 -4.78
C GLY A 284 0.08 14.01 -3.78
N LEU A 285 1.37 14.27 -3.85
CA LEU A 285 2.16 15.12 -2.96
C LEU A 285 3.04 16.05 -3.79
N LEU A 286 3.31 17.26 -3.27
CA LEU A 286 4.25 18.21 -3.83
C LEU A 286 5.55 18.25 -3.01
N ALA A 287 6.67 17.91 -3.66
CA ALA A 287 8.00 17.85 -3.04
C ALA A 287 8.68 19.22 -2.90
N GLY A 288 7.98 20.22 -2.37
CA GLY A 288 8.52 21.56 -2.13
C GLY A 288 7.47 22.66 -2.13
N SER A 289 7.94 23.90 -2.30
CA SER A 289 7.07 25.08 -2.41
C SER A 289 6.24 25.04 -3.68
N VAL A 290 5.05 25.65 -3.63
CA VAL A 290 4.25 25.78 -4.84
C VAL A 290 4.92 26.70 -5.85
N PRO A 291 5.11 26.21 -7.10
CA PRO A 291 5.68 27.02 -8.15
C PRO A 291 4.71 28.15 -8.53
N PRO A 292 5.23 29.28 -9.08
CA PRO A 292 4.36 30.31 -9.63
C PRO A 292 3.48 29.74 -10.75
N GLU A 293 2.29 30.29 -10.97
CA GLU A 293 1.34 29.84 -12.01
C GLU A 293 1.93 29.84 -13.43
N THR A 294 2.96 30.64 -13.66
CA THR A 294 3.68 30.75 -14.94
C THR A 294 4.76 29.68 -15.13
N ALA A 295 5.03 28.85 -14.13
CA ALA A 295 6.00 27.77 -14.23
C ALA A 295 5.52 26.72 -15.25
N ALA A 296 6.45 26.18 -16.03
CA ALA A 296 6.16 25.06 -16.90
C ALA A 296 5.75 23.85 -16.06
N LYS A 297 4.67 23.18 -16.45
CA LYS A 297 4.11 22.03 -15.75
C LYS A 297 4.91 20.77 -16.04
N ALA A 298 4.83 19.79 -15.13
CA ALA A 298 5.32 18.44 -15.38
C ALA A 298 4.52 17.78 -16.50
N THR A 299 5.15 16.88 -17.26
CA THR A 299 4.43 16.00 -18.17
C THR A 299 3.93 14.79 -17.39
N TRP A 300 2.62 14.55 -17.41
CA TRP A 300 2.04 13.36 -16.80
C TRP A 300 2.58 12.09 -17.46
N ARG A 301 2.90 11.10 -16.64
CA ARG A 301 3.24 9.74 -17.07
C ARG A 301 2.58 8.77 -16.12
N GLY A 302 1.79 7.84 -16.67
CA GLY A 302 1.19 6.76 -15.90
C GLY A 302 2.13 5.57 -15.76
N VAL A 303 1.56 4.39 -15.55
CA VAL A 303 2.29 3.11 -15.48
C VAL A 303 2.49 2.50 -16.87
N ALA A 304 1.64 2.88 -17.83
CA ALA A 304 1.67 2.39 -19.21
C ALA A 304 3.08 2.46 -19.83
N GLY A 305 3.64 1.30 -20.17
CA GLY A 305 4.94 1.21 -20.85
C GLY A 305 6.16 1.59 -19.98
N ALA A 306 5.97 1.86 -18.69
CA ALA A 306 7.06 2.18 -17.78
C ALA A 306 7.71 0.91 -17.19
N THR A 307 8.96 1.06 -16.72
CA THR A 307 9.55 0.10 -15.78
C THR A 307 9.12 0.47 -14.38
N VAL A 308 8.56 -0.49 -13.65
CA VAL A 308 8.18 -0.34 -12.24
C VAL A 308 9.25 -0.98 -11.38
N HIS A 309 9.87 -0.20 -10.52
CA HIS A 309 10.91 -0.66 -9.59
C HIS A 309 10.26 -1.00 -8.25
N LEU A 310 10.35 -2.24 -7.80
CA LEU A 310 9.63 -2.76 -6.65
C LEU A 310 10.58 -3.18 -5.56
N MET A 311 10.19 -2.96 -4.31
CA MET A 311 10.81 -3.66 -3.19
C MET A 311 10.56 -5.16 -3.31
N PRO A 312 11.45 -6.00 -2.75
CA PRO A 312 11.23 -7.43 -2.73
C PRO A 312 9.91 -7.80 -2.05
N ALA A 313 9.18 -8.71 -2.66
CA ALA A 313 8.07 -9.44 -2.07
C ALA A 313 8.15 -10.90 -2.51
N ASP A 314 7.41 -11.79 -1.86
CA ASP A 314 7.35 -13.21 -2.25
C ASP A 314 6.65 -13.37 -3.59
N LEU A 315 5.60 -12.57 -3.81
CA LEU A 315 4.79 -12.56 -5.01
C LEU A 315 4.83 -11.19 -5.64
N VAL A 316 5.24 -11.11 -6.91
CA VAL A 316 5.31 -9.88 -7.70
C VAL A 316 4.84 -10.16 -9.12
N PHE A 317 3.80 -9.47 -9.57
CA PHE A 317 3.30 -9.59 -10.95
C PHE A 317 2.42 -8.40 -11.34
N ALA A 318 2.18 -8.28 -12.65
CA ALA A 318 1.22 -7.34 -13.21
C ALA A 318 0.16 -8.10 -14.00
N SER A 319 -1.12 -7.85 -13.70
CA SER A 319 -2.24 -8.59 -14.28
C SER A 319 -3.54 -7.78 -14.20
N GLY A 320 -4.54 -8.14 -15.01
CA GLY A 320 -5.89 -7.60 -14.84
C GLY A 320 -6.45 -8.01 -13.47
N ALA A 321 -7.38 -7.23 -12.90
CA ALA A 321 -7.97 -7.55 -11.60
C ALA A 321 -8.68 -8.92 -11.59
N GLU A 322 -9.44 -9.24 -12.64
CA GLU A 322 -10.12 -10.55 -12.75
C GLU A 322 -9.13 -11.72 -12.83
N GLU A 323 -8.03 -11.54 -13.57
CA GLU A 323 -6.97 -12.54 -13.71
C GLU A 323 -6.21 -12.75 -12.40
N HIS A 324 -5.86 -11.64 -11.72
CA HIS A 324 -5.28 -11.67 -10.38
C HIS A 324 -6.18 -12.44 -9.42
N ASP A 325 -7.47 -12.11 -9.37
CA ASP A 325 -8.39 -12.70 -8.41
C ASP A 325 -8.57 -14.19 -8.67
N ALA A 326 -8.68 -14.60 -9.94
CA ALA A 326 -8.72 -16.01 -10.31
C ALA A 326 -7.45 -16.76 -9.88
N TRP A 327 -6.28 -16.17 -10.11
CA TRP A 327 -5.00 -16.73 -9.68
C TRP A 327 -4.91 -16.85 -8.16
N PHE A 328 -5.29 -15.80 -7.42
CA PHE A 328 -5.24 -15.75 -5.96
C PHE A 328 -6.15 -16.82 -5.34
N ILE A 329 -7.39 -16.92 -5.83
CA ILE A 329 -8.35 -17.94 -5.39
C ILE A 329 -7.79 -19.33 -5.64
N GLN A 330 -7.26 -19.58 -6.85
CA GLN A 330 -6.67 -20.89 -7.18
C GLN A 330 -5.48 -21.23 -6.27
N ARG A 331 -4.61 -20.27 -5.99
CA ARG A 331 -3.44 -20.44 -5.11
C ARG A 331 -3.88 -20.77 -3.68
N ALA A 332 -4.86 -20.05 -3.14
CA ALA A 332 -5.43 -20.32 -1.82
C ALA A 332 -6.15 -21.68 -1.75
N GLU A 333 -6.92 -22.07 -2.77
CA GLU A 333 -7.55 -23.39 -2.85
C GLU A 333 -6.52 -24.53 -2.85
N ASN A 334 -5.37 -24.33 -3.50
CA ASN A 334 -4.28 -25.30 -3.51
C ASN A 334 -3.68 -25.49 -2.11
N HIS A 335 -3.46 -24.40 -1.37
CA HIS A 335 -3.01 -24.47 0.02
C HIS A 335 -4.00 -25.21 0.92
N ILE A 336 -5.30 -24.99 0.72
CA ILE A 336 -6.37 -25.73 1.42
C ILE A 336 -6.27 -27.23 1.09
N ARG A 337 -6.20 -27.61 -0.19
CA ARG A 337 -6.15 -29.03 -0.60
C ARG A 337 -4.93 -29.75 -0.03
N ALA A 338 -3.76 -29.10 -0.07
CA ALA A 338 -2.53 -29.63 0.49
C ALA A 338 -2.66 -29.87 2.00
N ALA A 339 -3.28 -28.94 2.73
CA ALA A 339 -3.52 -29.09 4.18
C ALA A 339 -4.41 -30.31 4.53
N PHE A 340 -5.29 -30.74 3.62
CA PHE A 340 -6.14 -31.92 3.78
C PHE A 340 -5.55 -33.21 3.18
N GLY A 341 -4.33 -33.16 2.63
CA GLY A 341 -3.70 -34.32 1.99
C GLY A 341 -4.45 -34.79 0.73
N LEU A 342 -5.10 -33.86 0.02
CA LEU A 342 -5.90 -34.13 -1.18
C LEU A 342 -5.11 -33.98 -2.49
N ASP A 343 -3.78 -33.92 -2.39
CA ASP A 343 -2.88 -33.74 -3.54
C ASP A 343 -2.84 -35.01 -4.38
N GLY A 344 -3.72 -35.05 -5.39
CA GLY A 344 -3.88 -36.20 -6.26
C GLY A 344 -4.95 -36.01 -7.34
N ALA A 345 -4.85 -34.94 -8.15
CA ALA A 345 -5.36 -34.89 -9.52
C ALA A 345 -5.11 -33.52 -10.18
N ALA A 346 -4.52 -33.58 -11.39
CA ALA A 346 -4.47 -32.57 -12.46
C ALA A 346 -3.38 -31.48 -12.42
N ASP A 347 -2.32 -31.78 -13.18
CA ASP A 347 -1.63 -30.92 -14.16
C ASP A 347 -1.61 -29.40 -13.92
N LEU A 348 -0.45 -28.96 -13.41
CA LEU A 348 0.00 -27.59 -13.12
C LEU A 348 0.28 -26.70 -14.36
N ALA A 349 -0.28 -26.95 -15.54
CA ALA A 349 0.25 -26.35 -16.78
C ALA A 349 -0.70 -25.47 -17.61
N ALA A 350 -1.92 -25.16 -17.16
CA ALA A 350 -2.83 -24.36 -17.99
C ALA A 350 -3.81 -23.50 -17.18
N ALA A 351 -3.29 -22.50 -16.48
CA ALA A 351 -4.01 -21.26 -16.24
C ALA A 351 -3.03 -20.14 -16.59
N VAL A 352 -3.53 -19.12 -17.27
CA VAL A 352 -2.79 -17.96 -17.79
C VAL A 352 -1.57 -17.67 -16.93
N VAL A 353 -0.38 -17.68 -17.53
CA VAL A 353 0.86 -17.30 -16.84
C VAL A 353 0.80 -15.78 -16.69
N PRO A 354 0.45 -15.20 -15.52
CA PRO A 354 0.89 -13.84 -15.27
C PRO A 354 2.40 -13.84 -15.41
N VAL A 355 3.01 -12.74 -15.86
CA VAL A 355 4.47 -12.67 -15.91
C VAL A 355 5.00 -12.67 -14.47
N VAL A 356 5.21 -13.87 -13.92
CA VAL A 356 5.79 -14.11 -12.61
C VAL A 356 7.29 -13.95 -12.79
N TYR A 357 7.83 -12.86 -12.26
CA TYR A 357 9.27 -12.71 -12.14
C TYR A 357 9.70 -13.45 -10.88
N GLU A 358 10.01 -14.74 -11.01
CA GLU A 358 10.61 -15.49 -9.91
C GLU A 358 11.97 -14.87 -9.53
N ARG A 359 12.17 -14.74 -8.21
CA ARG A 359 13.40 -14.22 -7.62
C ARG A 359 14.57 -15.11 -8.05
N VAL A 360 15.45 -14.61 -8.92
CA VAL A 360 16.74 -15.27 -9.18
C VAL A 360 17.56 -15.12 -7.89
N GLN A 361 17.80 -16.25 -7.21
CA GLN A 361 18.59 -16.32 -5.98
C GLN A 361 20.06 -15.98 -6.22
#